data_AF-A0A2S5IV31-F1
#
_entry.id   AF-A0A2S5IV31-F1
#
_cell.length_a   1.000
_cell.length_b   1.000
_cell.length_c   1.000
_cell.angle_alpha   90.00
_cell.angle_beta   90.00
_cell.angle_gamma   90.00
#
_symmetry.space_group_name_H-M   'P 1'
#
loop_
_entity.id
_entity.type
_entity.pdbx_description
1 polymer ?
#
loop_
_entity_poly.entity_id
_entity_poly.type
_entity_poly.pdbx_seq_one_letter_code
_entity_poly.pdbx_strand_id
1 'polypeptide(L)'
;MTIDIDLDKVHALALAPVQSPLRERQILMVQQALHNAHIPTPEDRHHLLSTCAGRPVTSIRDLHQGDLGPVLAHLRKRTREQTP
;
A
#
# COMPACT_ATOMS: atom_id res chain seq x y z
N MET A 1 9.93 -12.58 39.77
CA MET A 1 8.76 -12.53 38.88
C MET A 1 9.29 -12.38 37.47
N THR A 2 9.33 -13.47 36.70
CA THR A 2 9.72 -13.44 35.29
C THR A 2 8.53 -12.90 34.53
N ILE A 3 8.68 -11.72 33.90
CA ILE A 3 7.65 -11.14 33.07
C ILE A 3 7.66 -11.95 31.77
N ASP A 4 6.72 -12.89 31.65
CA ASP A 4 6.44 -13.61 30.42
C ASP A 4 5.78 -12.61 29.47
N ILE A 5 6.62 -11.85 28.76
CA ILE A 5 6.16 -10.95 27.71
C ILE A 5 5.78 -11.86 26.55
N ASP A 6 4.49 -12.13 26.44
CA ASP A 6 3.87 -12.82 25.31
C ASP A 6 4.24 -12.07 24.01
N LEU A 7 5.28 -12.57 23.36
CA LEU A 7 5.93 -11.95 22.21
C LEU A 7 4.98 -11.85 21.00
N ASP A 8 3.96 -12.71 20.99
CA ASP A 8 2.89 -12.78 19.99
C ASP A 8 1.95 -11.57 20.11
N LYS A 9 1.51 -11.23 21.33
CA LYS A 9 0.75 -10.00 21.61
C LYS A 9 1.53 -8.73 21.27
N VAL A 10 2.84 -8.70 21.54
CA VAL A 10 3.69 -7.56 21.19
C VAL A 10 3.82 -7.40 19.67
N HIS A 11 3.95 -8.50 18.93
CA HIS A 11 3.93 -8.48 17.45
C HIS A 11 2.58 -8.01 16.89
N ALA A 12 1.46 -8.48 17.46
CA ALA A 12 0.13 -8.06 17.04
C ALA A 12 -0.08 -6.54 17.22
N LEU A 13 0.41 -5.97 18.33
CA LEU A 13 0.36 -4.52 18.60
C LEU A 13 1.27 -3.71 17.66
N ALA A 14 2.42 -4.27 17.26
CA ALA A 14 3.33 -3.62 16.32
C ALA A 14 2.80 -3.62 14.87
N LEU A 15 2.00 -4.62 14.50
CA LEU A 15 1.40 -4.76 13.16
C LEU A 15 0.01 -4.12 13.01
N ALA A 16 -0.67 -3.81 14.11
CA ALA A 16 -1.97 -3.13 14.11
C ALA A 16 -2.03 -1.85 13.23
N PRO A 17 -1.05 -0.93 13.26
CA PRO A 17 -1.08 0.23 12.36
C PRO A 17 -0.85 -0.15 10.90
N VAL A 18 -0.13 -1.24 10.62
CA VAL A 18 0.22 -1.69 9.26
C VAL A 18 -0.99 -2.28 8.54
N GLN A 19 -1.87 -2.98 9.26
CA GLN A 19 -3.11 -3.57 8.75
C GLN A 19 -4.30 -2.61 8.82
N SER A 20 -4.11 -1.40 9.32
CA SER A 20 -5.18 -0.41 9.35
C SER A 20 -5.55 0.05 7.94
N PRO A 21 -6.84 0.29 7.66
CA PRO A 21 -7.28 0.77 6.36
C PRO A 21 -6.69 2.15 6.05
N LEU A 22 -6.58 2.47 4.76
CA LEU A 22 -6.16 3.80 4.33
C LEU A 22 -7.18 4.88 4.75
N ARG A 23 -6.67 6.02 5.20
CA ARG A 23 -7.46 7.24 5.39
C ARG A 23 -7.79 7.87 4.04
N GLU A 24 -8.85 8.67 3.99
CA GLU A 24 -9.29 9.35 2.76
C GLU A 24 -8.16 10.12 2.06
N ARG A 25 -7.36 10.88 2.83
CA ARG A 25 -6.18 11.56 2.29
C ARG A 25 -5.18 10.61 1.62
N GLN A 26 -4.96 9.43 2.18
CA GLN A 26 -4.03 8.44 1.63
C GLN A 26 -4.61 7.79 0.37
N ILE A 27 -5.92 7.54 0.34
CA ILE A 27 -6.63 7.06 -0.85
C ILE A 27 -6.45 8.07 -2.00
N LEU A 28 -6.69 9.36 -1.74
CA LEU A 28 -6.50 10.42 -2.72
C LEU A 28 -5.04 10.51 -3.21
N MET A 29 -4.06 10.32 -2.32
CA MET A 29 -2.65 10.28 -2.70
C MET A 29 -2.33 9.13 -3.66
N VAL A 30 -2.87 7.93 -3.42
CA VAL A 30 -2.68 6.78 -4.31
C VAL A 30 -3.37 7.03 -5.66
N GLN A 31 -4.59 7.56 -5.64
CA GLN A 31 -5.31 7.93 -6.87
C GLN A 31 -4.52 8.94 -7.71
N GLN A 32 -4.00 10.00 -7.08
CA GLN A 32 -3.18 10.99 -7.77
C GLN A 32 -1.89 10.38 -8.32
N ALA A 33 -1.23 9.49 -7.56
CA ALA A 33 -0.02 8.82 -8.02
C ALA A 33 -0.28 7.90 -9.23
N LEU A 34 -1.40 7.17 -9.23
CA LEU A 34 -1.83 6.34 -10.36
C LEU A 34 -2.11 7.19 -11.60
N HIS A 35 -2.75 8.36 -11.41
CA HIS A 35 -2.98 9.32 -12.47
C HIS A 35 -1.67 9.85 -13.06
N ASN A 36 -0.73 10.28 -12.20
CA ASN A 36 0.58 10.81 -12.62
C ASN A 36 1.48 9.76 -13.28
N ALA A 37 1.31 8.48 -12.95
CA ALA A 37 2.04 7.37 -13.56
C ALA A 37 1.42 6.91 -14.90
N HIS A 38 0.40 7.62 -15.39
CA HIS A 38 -0.31 7.37 -16.65
C HIS A 38 -0.66 5.89 -16.85
N ILE A 39 -1.14 5.22 -15.80
CA ILE A 39 -1.49 3.81 -15.91
C ILE A 39 -2.75 3.66 -16.77
N PRO A 40 -2.63 3.03 -17.96
CA PRO A 40 -3.59 3.19 -19.04
C PRO A 40 -4.87 2.39 -18.81
N THR A 41 -4.79 1.24 -18.16
CA THR A 41 -5.95 0.36 -17.96
C THR A 41 -6.28 0.13 -16.48
N PRO A 42 -7.56 -0.11 -16.13
CA PRO A 42 -7.95 -0.54 -14.78
C PRO A 42 -7.29 -1.85 -14.36
N GLU A 43 -7.06 -2.76 -15.31
CA GLU A 43 -6.39 -4.05 -15.08
C GLU A 43 -4.94 -3.85 -14.63
N ASP A 44 -4.18 -2.98 -15.30
CA ASP A 44 -2.81 -2.65 -14.90
C ASP A 44 -2.76 -2.03 -13.50
N ARG A 45 -3.77 -1.25 -13.13
CA ARG A 45 -3.87 -0.66 -11.77
C ARG A 45 -4.07 -1.76 -10.74
N HIS A 46 -5.02 -2.67 -10.95
CA HIS A 46 -5.28 -3.77 -10.03
C HIS A 46 -4.07 -4.71 -9.92
N HIS A 47 -3.41 -4.99 -11.05
CA HIS A 47 -2.21 -5.81 -11.07
C HIS A 47 -1.07 -5.18 -10.27
N LEU A 48 -0.82 -3.87 -10.46
CA LEU A 48 0.19 -3.14 -9.69
C LEU A 48 -0.14 -3.14 -8.19
N LEU A 49 -1.38 -2.81 -7.83
CA LEU A 49 -1.81 -2.76 -6.43
C LEU A 49 -1.67 -4.12 -5.76
N SER A 50 -2.08 -5.19 -6.45
CA SER A 50 -1.97 -6.56 -5.94
C SER A 50 -0.51 -7.01 -5.79
N THR A 51 0.34 -6.62 -6.74
CA THR A 51 1.79 -6.90 -6.68
C THR A 51 2.45 -6.19 -5.51
N CYS A 52 2.12 -4.91 -5.27
CA CYS A 52 2.68 -4.15 -4.16
C CYS A 52 2.16 -4.62 -2.80
N ALA A 53 0.92 -5.10 -2.74
CA ALA A 53 0.26 -5.55 -1.52
C ALA A 53 0.52 -7.04 -1.19
N GLY A 54 1.09 -7.81 -2.12
CA GLY A 54 1.33 -9.25 -1.98
C GLY A 54 0.04 -10.08 -1.89
N ARG A 55 -1.11 -9.51 -2.24
CA ARG A 55 -2.44 -10.13 -2.14
C ARG A 55 -3.37 -9.58 -3.23
N PRO A 56 -4.45 -10.28 -3.62
CA PRO A 56 -5.41 -9.73 -4.58
C PRO A 56 -6.09 -8.47 -4.03
N VAL A 57 -6.01 -7.38 -4.78
CA VAL A 57 -6.59 -6.07 -4.47
C VAL A 57 -7.48 -5.65 -5.63
N THR A 58 -8.77 -5.42 -5.36
CA THR A 58 -9.74 -5.00 -6.38
C THR A 58 -10.06 -3.51 -6.28
N SER A 59 -9.75 -2.88 -5.15
CA SER A 59 -9.92 -1.45 -4.91
C SER A 59 -8.79 -0.85 -4.09
N ILE A 60 -8.54 0.45 -4.30
CA ILE A 60 -7.60 1.24 -3.47
C ILE A 60 -8.02 1.21 -1.99
N ARG A 61 -9.33 1.03 -1.73
CA ARG A 61 -9.86 0.91 -0.36
C ARG A 61 -9.44 -0.37 0.36
N ASP A 62 -9.03 -1.41 -0.38
CA ASP A 62 -8.57 -2.67 0.21
C ASP A 62 -7.09 -2.62 0.62
N LEU A 63 -6.42 -1.51 0.34
CA LEU A 63 -5.07 -1.26 0.80
C LEU A 63 -5.05 -0.90 2.28
N HIS A 64 -4.00 -1.33 2.94
CA HIS A 64 -3.68 -0.96 4.31
C HIS A 64 -2.50 0.01 4.33
N GLN A 65 -2.26 0.63 5.49
CA GLN A 65 -1.17 1.60 5.63
C GLN A 65 0.20 1.01 5.29
N GLY A 66 0.40 -0.29 5.55
CA GLY A 66 1.62 -1.01 5.18
C GLY A 66 1.89 -1.04 3.68
N ASP A 67 0.85 -1.03 2.86
CA ASP A 67 0.98 -1.15 1.40
C ASP A 67 1.30 0.20 0.74
N LEU A 68 1.04 1.31 1.44
CA LEU A 68 1.12 2.66 0.89
C LEU A 68 2.55 3.02 0.43
N GLY A 69 3.54 2.70 1.25
CA GLY A 69 4.95 2.97 0.95
C GLY A 69 5.41 2.28 -0.34
N PRO A 70 5.28 0.94 -0.44
CA PRO A 70 5.59 0.19 -1.64
C PRO A 70 4.86 0.69 -2.90
N VAL A 71 3.55 0.93 -2.79
CA VAL A 71 2.72 1.42 -3.92
C VAL A 71 3.23 2.77 -4.42
N LEU A 72 3.42 3.74 -3.52
CA LEU A 72 3.88 5.07 -3.91
C LEU A 72 5.32 5.06 -4.45
N ALA A 73 6.20 4.23 -3.90
CA ALA A 73 7.57 4.09 -4.39
C ALA A 73 7.59 3.53 -5.82
N HIS A 74 6.80 2.48 -6.08
CA HIS A 74 6.68 1.87 -7.41
C HIS A 74 6.12 2.87 -8.42
N LEU A 75 5.05 3.60 -8.08
CA LEU A 75 4.44 4.61 -8.95
C LEU A 75 5.41 5.77 -9.25
N ARG A 76 6.14 6.27 -8.25
CA ARG A 76 7.15 7.33 -8.45
C ARG A 76 8.29 6.87 -9.36
N LYS A 77 8.75 5.62 -9.23
CA LYS A 77 9.75 5.05 -10.12
C LYS A 77 9.24 5.03 -11.56
N ARG A 78 8.01 4.53 -11.77
CA ARG A 78 7.37 4.47 -13.08
C ARG A 78 7.17 5.85 -13.72
N THR A 79 6.74 6.85 -12.94
CA THR A 79 6.62 8.23 -13.44
C THR A 79 7.96 8.79 -13.88
N ARG A 80 9.04 8.55 -13.13
CA ARG A 80 10.39 8.99 -13.49
C ARG A 80 10.92 8.32 -14.75
N GLU A 81 10.62 7.04 -14.95
CA GLU A 81 11.01 6.29 -16.15
C GLU A 81 10.24 6.75 -17.42
N GLN A 82 9.09 7.42 -17.25
CA GLN A 82 8.29 7.95 -18.36
C GLN A 82 8.67 9.38 -18.76
N THR A 83 9.34 10.15 -17.88
CA THR A 83 9.92 11.45 -18.22
C THR A 83 11.35 11.26 -18.73
N PRO A 84 11.68 11.73 -19.95
CA PRO A 84 13.04 11.62 -20.51
C PRO A 84 14.09 12.42 -19.74
#